data_AF-A0A167DSX7-F1
#
_entry.id   AF-A0A167DSX7-F1
#
_cell.length_a   1.000
_cell.length_b   1.000
_cell.length_c   1.000
_cell.angle_alpha   90.00
_cell.angle_beta   90.00
_cell.angle_gamma   90.00
#
_symmetry.space_group_name_H-M   'P 1'
#
loop_
_entity.id
_entity.type
_entity.pdbx_description
1 polymer ?
#
loop_
_entity_poly.entity_id
_entity_poly.type
_entity_poly.pdbx_seq_one_letter_code
_entity_poly.pdbx_strand_id
1 'polypeptide(L)'
;MPVFTVSLVVSVLAAIANLASAQVVVVDDSQCDCYVTDGRFPTYYQNHGFWDFRSLSRCAGVPPIIRDVDGNLDANVTCSLFDWSHPFTDFWAPQHWTNANKTFPMIVTYNNLYIEHNPSGGRRRGGHQRYDTFLTMRTSRLPRFQTAAELQSVRKVDHASVRMLARTHGSPGACTSVFTYLGAKRLRDVQESDVEMLTREPAATAIHYTNQPSYLEDGTLIAGASHAATLPDGRWWSDWITHRLDWTPGRTTFSVDGVQSHTQTFQAPRDPSFVLLNAWSDGGVWTGQMPQGGEAFQNVQWIEMLYNLLPAGAQCNRTCSIDKSPQVGKPVHV
;
A
#
# COMPACT_ATOMS: atom_id res chain seq x y z
N MET A 1 25.88 69.23 48.16
CA MET A 1 25.15 68.09 48.79
C MET A 1 24.52 67.29 47.65
N PRO A 2 24.90 66.02 47.44
CA PRO A 2 24.58 65.30 46.22
C PRO A 2 23.15 64.73 46.25
N VAL A 3 22.52 64.74 45.08
CA VAL A 3 21.20 64.17 44.81
C VAL A 3 21.38 62.70 44.42
N PHE A 4 20.68 61.79 45.09
CA PHE A 4 20.66 60.36 44.77
C PHE A 4 19.68 60.10 43.62
N THR A 5 20.16 59.52 42.53
CA THR A 5 19.34 58.93 41.46
C THR A 5 19.17 57.43 41.74
N VAL A 6 17.93 57.02 42.02
CA VAL A 6 17.54 55.61 42.13
C VAL A 6 17.22 55.09 40.72
N SER A 7 18.05 54.18 40.20
CA SER A 7 17.73 53.44 38.97
C SER A 7 16.90 52.21 39.33
N LEU A 8 15.66 52.17 38.84
CA LEU A 8 14.75 51.04 38.97
C LEU A 8 15.09 50.01 37.88
N VAL A 9 15.74 48.91 38.24
CA VAL A 9 15.93 47.77 37.33
C VAL A 9 14.67 46.92 37.36
N VAL A 10 13.88 46.97 36.30
CA VAL A 10 12.73 46.08 36.11
C VAL A 10 13.26 44.74 35.58
N SER A 11 13.33 43.73 36.44
CA SER A 11 13.64 42.36 36.05
C SER A 11 12.40 41.70 35.43
N VAL A 12 12.40 41.51 34.11
CA VAL A 12 11.40 40.70 33.40
C VAL A 12 11.74 39.23 33.61
N LEU A 13 11.02 38.56 34.51
CA LEU A 13 11.05 37.10 34.66
C LEU A 13 10.28 36.46 33.49
N ALA A 14 11.01 35.93 32.51
CA ALA A 14 10.45 35.06 31.49
C ALA A 14 10.13 33.69 32.12
N ALA A 15 8.84 33.39 32.31
CA ALA A 15 8.39 32.06 32.70
C ALA A 15 8.54 31.11 31.51
N ILE A 16 9.57 30.26 31.53
CA ILE A 16 9.69 29.13 30.59
C ILE A 16 8.71 28.07 31.07
N ALA A 17 7.57 27.95 30.39
CA ALA A 17 6.69 26.81 30.56
C ALA A 17 7.38 25.56 30.02
N ASN A 18 7.87 24.69 30.90
CA ASN A 18 8.27 23.34 30.54
C ASN A 18 7.02 22.56 30.11
N LEU A 19 6.76 22.53 28.80
CA LEU A 19 5.86 21.54 28.23
C LEU A 19 6.56 20.18 28.39
N ALA A 20 6.19 19.45 29.43
CA ALA A 20 6.53 18.04 29.55
C ALA A 20 5.94 17.34 28.31
N SER A 21 6.81 17.01 27.35
CA SER A 21 6.42 16.16 26.24
C SER A 21 6.11 14.80 26.84
N ALA A 22 4.83 14.41 26.86
CA ALA A 22 4.45 13.05 27.23
C ALA A 22 5.23 12.11 26.31
N GLN A 23 6.12 11.30 26.87
CA GLN A 23 6.88 10.33 26.08
C GLN A 23 5.89 9.34 25.49
N VAL A 24 5.82 9.30 24.16
CA VAL A 24 5.04 8.29 23.44
C VAL A 24 5.73 6.95 23.66
N VAL A 25 5.06 6.06 24.40
CA VAL A 25 5.59 4.73 24.73
C VAL A 25 5.22 3.78 23.60
N VAL A 26 6.23 3.33 22.86
CA VAL A 26 6.11 2.25 21.86
C VAL A 26 5.91 0.92 22.59
N VAL A 27 4.93 0.13 22.14
CA VAL A 27 4.54 -1.14 22.75
C VAL A 27 4.53 -2.26 21.72
N ASP A 28 4.49 -3.51 22.18
CA ASP A 28 4.26 -4.68 21.31
C ASP A 28 2.76 -4.98 21.18
N ASP A 29 2.38 -5.68 20.11
CA ASP A 29 0.98 -6.04 19.83
C ASP A 29 0.31 -6.82 20.97
N SER A 30 1.06 -7.62 21.72
CA SER A 30 0.56 -8.34 22.92
C SER A 30 0.08 -7.41 24.05
N GLN A 31 0.45 -6.12 23.98
CA GLN A 31 0.05 -5.08 24.91
C GLN A 31 -1.18 -4.28 24.45
N CYS A 32 -1.76 -4.64 23.30
CA CYS A 32 -2.91 -4.01 22.70
C CYS A 32 -4.11 -4.96 22.71
N ASP A 33 -5.29 -4.46 23.05
CA ASP A 33 -6.54 -5.21 22.93
C ASP A 33 -7.24 -4.88 21.60
N CYS A 34 -7.02 -3.67 21.07
CA CYS A 34 -7.51 -3.21 19.79
C CYS A 34 -6.67 -2.03 19.29
N TYR A 35 -6.92 -1.64 18.04
CA TYR A 35 -6.19 -0.57 17.35
C TYR A 35 -7.16 0.47 16.81
N VAL A 36 -6.79 1.75 16.87
CA VAL A 36 -7.60 2.85 16.35
C VAL A 36 -6.81 3.66 15.31
N THR A 37 -7.49 3.95 14.19
CA THR A 37 -6.96 4.89 13.20
C THR A 37 -7.12 6.33 13.66
N ASP A 38 -6.22 7.19 13.21
CA ASP A 38 -6.39 8.63 13.33
C ASP A 38 -7.43 9.19 12.32
N GLY A 39 -7.47 10.52 12.20
CA GLY A 39 -8.26 11.22 11.21
C GLY A 39 -9.69 11.55 11.67
N ARG A 40 -10.50 12.01 10.70
CA ARG A 40 -11.86 12.52 10.97
C ARG A 40 -12.84 11.44 11.40
N PHE A 41 -12.57 10.18 11.05
CA PHE A 41 -13.44 9.04 11.29
C PHE A 41 -12.64 7.92 11.98
N PRO A 42 -12.25 8.10 13.26
CA PRO A 42 -11.49 7.09 13.97
C PRO A 42 -12.26 5.78 13.99
N THR A 43 -11.61 4.70 13.56
CA THR A 43 -12.21 3.37 13.44
C THR A 43 -11.37 2.37 14.21
N TYR A 44 -12.05 1.49 14.94
CA TYR A 44 -11.43 0.49 15.79
C TYR A 44 -11.34 -0.85 15.07
N TYR A 45 -10.17 -1.50 15.17
CA TYR A 45 -9.85 -2.77 14.55
C TYR A 45 -9.32 -3.75 15.59
N GLN A 46 -9.54 -5.03 15.35
CA GLN A 46 -9.09 -6.11 16.23
C GLN A 46 -7.60 -6.41 16.06
N ASN A 47 -7.08 -6.29 14.84
CA ASN A 47 -5.76 -6.82 14.49
C ASN A 47 -4.87 -5.73 13.89
N HIS A 48 -3.57 -5.89 14.11
CA HIS A 48 -2.49 -5.17 13.46
C HIS A 48 -1.56 -6.18 12.78
N GLY A 49 -1.09 -5.85 11.59
CA GLY A 49 -0.08 -6.61 10.86
C GLY A 49 0.94 -5.70 10.22
N PHE A 50 2.21 -6.06 10.32
CA PHE A 50 3.33 -5.33 9.71
C PHE A 50 4.25 -6.30 8.96
N TRP A 51 4.47 -6.02 7.68
CA TRP A 51 5.37 -6.78 6.82
C TRP A 51 6.46 -5.87 6.28
N ASP A 52 7.71 -6.15 6.67
CA ASP A 52 8.86 -5.31 6.39
C ASP A 52 9.83 -6.00 5.43
N PHE A 53 10.03 -5.41 4.25
CA PHE A 53 10.90 -5.94 3.21
C PHE A 53 12.27 -5.24 3.17
N ARG A 54 12.56 -4.37 4.14
CA ARG A 54 13.75 -3.50 4.13
C ARG A 54 15.06 -4.17 4.53
N SER A 55 15.00 -5.38 5.11
CA SER A 55 16.15 -6.12 5.62
C SER A 55 16.08 -7.63 5.31
N LEU A 56 15.92 -7.96 4.03
CA LEU A 56 15.75 -9.33 3.52
C LEU A 56 16.89 -9.76 2.58
N SER A 57 18.13 -9.31 2.84
CA SER A 57 19.29 -9.52 1.96
C SER A 57 19.58 -10.98 1.61
N ARG A 58 19.17 -11.95 2.44
CA ARG A 58 19.32 -13.39 2.13
C ARG A 58 18.42 -13.87 1.00
N CYS A 59 17.33 -13.15 0.75
CA CYS A 59 16.38 -13.43 -0.32
C CYS A 59 16.56 -12.52 -1.54
N ALA A 60 17.45 -11.54 -1.44
CA ALA A 60 17.58 -10.53 -2.47
C ALA A 60 18.24 -11.10 -3.73
N GLY A 61 17.55 -10.96 -4.85
CA GLY A 61 17.99 -11.41 -6.16
C GLY A 61 16.95 -11.12 -7.22
N VAL A 62 17.38 -10.67 -8.40
CA VAL A 62 16.48 -10.45 -9.53
C VAL A 62 16.39 -11.77 -10.32
N PRO A 63 15.24 -12.46 -10.31
CA PRO A 63 15.09 -13.69 -11.06
C PRO A 63 15.10 -13.40 -12.57
N PRO A 64 15.73 -14.27 -13.39
CA PRO A 64 15.73 -14.10 -14.83
C PRO A 64 14.30 -14.18 -15.39
N ILE A 65 14.07 -13.50 -16.51
CA ILE A 65 12.78 -13.55 -17.19
C ILE A 65 12.59 -14.92 -17.84
N ILE A 66 11.49 -15.59 -17.49
CA ILE A 66 11.05 -16.82 -18.14
C ILE A 66 10.30 -16.45 -19.41
N ARG A 67 10.74 -16.96 -20.57
CA ARG A 67 10.35 -16.46 -21.89
C ARG A 67 9.17 -17.19 -22.53
N ASP A 68 8.78 -18.32 -21.98
CA ASP A 68 7.70 -19.18 -22.46
C ASP A 68 6.57 -19.31 -21.42
N VAL A 69 5.40 -19.68 -21.89
CA VAL A 69 4.17 -19.75 -21.09
C VAL A 69 4.29 -20.83 -20.02
N ASP A 70 4.68 -22.05 -20.41
CA ASP A 70 4.72 -23.21 -19.53
C ASP A 70 5.71 -23.00 -18.37
N GLY A 71 6.89 -22.45 -18.64
CA GLY A 71 7.85 -22.12 -17.59
C GLY A 71 7.35 -21.06 -16.61
N ASN A 72 6.50 -20.11 -17.03
CA ASN A 72 5.88 -19.16 -16.11
C ASN A 72 4.77 -19.83 -15.28
N LEU A 73 4.10 -20.84 -15.85
CA LEU A 73 3.06 -21.62 -15.18
C LEU A 73 3.63 -22.58 -14.13
N ASP A 74 4.82 -23.12 -14.40
CA ASP A 74 5.54 -24.06 -13.52
C ASP A 74 6.59 -23.36 -12.65
N ALA A 75 6.61 -22.02 -12.64
CA ALA A 75 7.61 -21.25 -11.91
C ALA A 75 7.51 -21.49 -10.40
N ASN A 76 8.63 -21.80 -9.77
CA ASN A 76 8.74 -21.84 -8.31
C ASN A 76 8.79 -20.43 -7.72
N VAL A 77 8.51 -20.34 -6.42
CA VAL A 77 8.73 -19.10 -5.66
C VAL A 77 10.20 -18.69 -5.64
N THR A 78 10.46 -17.39 -5.66
CA THR A 78 11.80 -16.81 -5.83
C THR A 78 12.62 -16.73 -4.54
N CYS A 79 11.97 -16.88 -3.39
CA CYS A 79 12.56 -16.75 -2.05
C CYS A 79 11.71 -17.56 -1.05
N SER A 80 12.36 -18.07 0.00
CA SER A 80 11.69 -18.85 1.06
C SER A 80 10.63 -18.05 1.85
N LEU A 81 10.67 -16.71 1.81
CA LEU A 81 9.59 -15.85 2.33
C LEU A 81 8.23 -16.21 1.72
N PHE A 82 8.20 -16.56 0.44
CA PHE A 82 6.98 -16.84 -0.31
C PHE A 82 6.59 -18.33 -0.29
N ASP A 83 7.36 -19.16 0.41
CA ASP A 83 7.02 -20.56 0.59
C ASP A 83 5.77 -20.71 1.47
N TRP A 84 4.90 -21.67 1.13
CA TRP A 84 3.65 -21.94 1.85
C TRP A 84 3.84 -22.44 3.29
N SER A 85 5.07 -22.78 3.69
CA SER A 85 5.45 -23.10 5.07
C SER A 85 5.95 -21.90 5.87
N HIS A 86 6.20 -20.75 5.23
CA HIS A 86 6.74 -19.57 5.88
C HIS A 86 5.63 -18.73 6.53
N PRO A 87 5.78 -18.16 7.75
CA PRO A 87 4.72 -17.39 8.42
C PRO A 87 4.17 -16.19 7.63
N PHE A 88 4.94 -15.66 6.69
CA PHE A 88 4.45 -14.64 5.73
C PHE A 88 3.21 -15.13 4.98
N THR A 89 3.19 -16.40 4.58
CA THR A 89 2.09 -17.02 3.83
C THR A 89 0.92 -17.49 4.71
N ASP A 90 0.99 -17.25 6.03
CA ASP A 90 -0.20 -17.34 6.90
C ASP A 90 -1.20 -16.21 6.60
N PHE A 91 -0.70 -15.05 6.15
CA PHE A 91 -1.52 -13.91 5.75
C PHE A 91 -1.47 -13.64 4.25
N TRP A 92 -0.30 -13.67 3.61
CA TRP A 92 -0.13 -13.28 2.20
C TRP A 92 0.15 -14.46 1.28
N ALA A 93 -0.75 -14.72 0.36
CA ALA A 93 -0.66 -15.74 -0.66
C ALA A 93 -0.10 -15.15 -1.97
N PRO A 94 1.11 -15.54 -2.43
CA PRO A 94 1.53 -15.26 -3.79
C PRO A 94 0.56 -15.95 -4.76
N GLN A 95 0.13 -15.23 -5.80
CA GLN A 95 -0.85 -15.75 -6.75
C GLN A 95 -0.20 -16.27 -8.03
N HIS A 96 -0.87 -17.25 -8.63
CA HIS A 96 -0.47 -17.86 -9.89
C HIS A 96 -1.72 -18.29 -10.66
N TRP A 97 -1.95 -17.69 -11.83
CA TRP A 97 -3.13 -17.95 -12.68
C TRP A 97 -2.99 -17.28 -14.06
N THR A 98 -3.91 -17.60 -14.99
CA THR A 98 -3.99 -16.96 -16.31
C THR A 98 -5.31 -16.23 -16.52
N ASN A 99 -5.31 -15.11 -17.24
CA ASN A 99 -6.54 -14.36 -17.54
C ASN A 99 -7.46 -15.05 -18.58
N ALA A 100 -7.10 -16.24 -19.08
CA ALA A 100 -7.79 -17.00 -20.13
C ALA A 100 -8.01 -16.26 -21.47
N ASN A 101 -7.46 -15.04 -21.63
CA ASN A 101 -7.57 -14.26 -22.85
C ASN A 101 -6.62 -14.83 -23.91
N LYS A 102 -7.16 -15.22 -25.07
CA LYS A 102 -6.38 -15.82 -26.17
C LYS A 102 -5.69 -14.78 -27.05
N THR A 103 -6.19 -13.55 -27.10
CA THR A 103 -5.63 -12.47 -27.95
C THR A 103 -4.58 -11.66 -27.21
N PHE A 104 -4.72 -11.52 -25.90
CA PHE A 104 -3.70 -10.94 -25.03
C PHE A 104 -3.54 -11.80 -23.76
N PRO A 105 -2.84 -12.95 -23.87
CA PRO A 105 -2.60 -13.81 -22.73
C PRO A 105 -1.80 -13.07 -21.66
N MET A 106 -2.29 -13.13 -20.43
CA MET A 106 -1.57 -12.66 -19.24
C MET A 106 -1.42 -13.83 -18.27
N ILE A 107 -0.21 -13.97 -17.72
CA ILE A 107 0.14 -14.98 -16.73
C ILE A 107 0.61 -14.27 -15.47
N VAL A 108 -0.14 -14.40 -14.39
CA VAL A 108 0.33 -14.05 -13.06
C VAL A 108 1.24 -15.18 -12.59
N THR A 109 2.50 -14.89 -12.27
CA THR A 109 3.53 -15.89 -12.00
C THR A 109 4.34 -15.56 -10.76
N TYR A 110 4.76 -16.59 -10.02
CA TYR A 110 5.63 -16.43 -8.86
C TYR A 110 6.99 -15.83 -9.21
N ASN A 111 7.48 -16.03 -10.44
CA ASN A 111 8.76 -15.49 -10.90
C ASN A 111 8.81 -13.94 -10.92
N ASN A 112 7.65 -13.29 -10.88
CA ASN A 112 7.54 -11.83 -10.89
C ASN A 112 7.34 -11.21 -9.51
N LEU A 113 7.34 -12.02 -8.45
CA LEU A 113 7.34 -11.56 -7.07
C LEU A 113 8.70 -11.94 -6.45
N TYR A 114 9.54 -10.96 -6.11
CA TYR A 114 10.89 -11.21 -5.58
C TYR A 114 11.38 -10.09 -4.67
N ILE A 115 12.40 -10.39 -3.87
CA ILE A 115 13.11 -9.37 -3.07
C ILE A 115 14.29 -8.86 -3.89
N GLU A 116 14.47 -7.55 -3.96
CA GLU A 116 15.56 -6.91 -4.69
C GLU A 116 16.46 -6.14 -3.73
N HIS A 117 17.77 -6.11 -4.04
CA HIS A 117 18.70 -5.22 -3.35
C HIS A 117 18.39 -3.77 -3.69
N ASN A 118 18.48 -2.89 -2.70
CA ASN A 118 18.46 -1.47 -2.98
C ASN A 118 19.82 -1.06 -3.58
N PRO A 119 19.89 -0.62 -4.85
CA PRO A 119 21.17 -0.29 -5.51
C PRO A 119 21.91 0.88 -4.85
N SER A 120 21.21 1.67 -4.02
CA SER A 120 21.79 2.74 -3.20
C SER A 120 22.32 2.27 -1.83
N GLY A 121 22.27 0.97 -1.55
CA GLY A 121 22.77 0.36 -0.32
C GLY A 121 24.29 0.48 -0.22
N GLY A 122 24.77 1.45 0.59
CA GLY A 122 26.20 1.54 0.92
C GLY A 122 26.78 2.92 1.20
N ARG A 123 26.13 4.06 0.89
CA ARG A 123 26.68 5.40 1.22
C ARG A 123 25.63 6.43 1.60
N ARG A 124 25.61 6.90 2.85
CA ARG A 124 24.75 8.00 3.32
C ARG A 124 24.92 9.24 2.42
N ARG A 125 23.86 9.63 1.72
CA ARG A 125 23.69 10.98 1.15
C ARG A 125 22.24 11.39 1.37
N GLY A 126 22.02 12.52 2.06
CA GLY A 126 20.72 13.20 2.12
C GLY A 126 19.76 12.84 3.27
N GLY A 127 20.23 12.46 4.46
CA GLY A 127 19.39 12.46 5.68
C GLY A 127 18.31 11.37 5.82
N HIS A 128 17.92 10.67 4.76
CA HIS A 128 16.96 9.56 4.85
C HIS A 128 17.64 8.22 5.21
N GLN A 129 16.98 7.41 6.05
CA GLN A 129 17.42 6.06 6.41
C GLN A 129 17.47 5.18 5.14
N ARG A 130 18.63 4.60 4.85
CA ARG A 130 18.83 3.72 3.69
C ARG A 130 18.50 2.29 4.07
N TYR A 131 17.63 1.67 3.29
CA TYR A 131 17.19 0.29 3.46
C TYR A 131 17.94 -0.63 2.50
N ASP A 132 18.16 -1.88 2.89
CA ASP A 132 19.01 -2.82 2.14
C ASP A 132 18.26 -3.49 1.00
N THR A 133 16.95 -3.70 1.16
CA THR A 133 16.11 -4.42 0.21
C THR A 133 14.70 -3.82 0.10
N PHE A 134 13.93 -4.31 -0.87
CA PHE A 134 12.48 -4.10 -0.99
C PHE A 134 11.84 -5.29 -1.72
N LEU A 135 10.53 -5.45 -1.59
CA LEU A 135 9.74 -6.34 -2.44
C LEU A 135 9.58 -5.71 -3.83
N THR A 136 9.68 -6.51 -4.88
CA THR A 136 9.42 -6.13 -6.27
C THR A 136 8.32 -7.01 -6.85
N MET A 137 7.31 -6.35 -7.42
CA MET A 137 6.29 -6.95 -8.27
C MET A 137 6.56 -6.49 -9.70
N ARG A 138 6.88 -7.41 -10.60
CA ARG A 138 7.22 -7.13 -12.00
C ARG A 138 6.07 -7.46 -12.93
N THR A 139 5.88 -6.66 -13.98
CA THR A 139 5.11 -7.04 -15.16
C THR A 139 5.97 -6.83 -16.40
N SER A 140 6.00 -7.81 -17.29
CA SER A 140 6.88 -7.81 -18.48
C SER A 140 6.14 -8.22 -19.74
N ARG A 141 6.32 -7.45 -20.81
CA ARG A 141 5.77 -7.77 -22.13
C ARG A 141 6.71 -8.65 -22.92
N LEU A 142 6.34 -9.92 -23.07
CA LEU A 142 7.03 -10.89 -23.92
C LEU A 142 6.42 -10.89 -25.34
N PRO A 143 7.08 -11.50 -26.34
CA PRO A 143 6.62 -11.44 -27.74
C PRO A 143 5.17 -11.89 -27.97
N ARG A 144 4.61 -12.74 -27.10
CA ARG A 144 3.28 -13.35 -27.29
C ARG A 144 2.33 -13.21 -26.10
N PHE A 145 2.81 -12.76 -24.94
CA PHE A 145 2.03 -12.71 -23.71
C PHE A 145 2.61 -11.68 -22.73
N GLN A 146 1.80 -11.31 -21.74
CA GLN A 146 2.24 -10.51 -20.60
C GLN A 146 2.47 -11.43 -19.40
N THR A 147 3.51 -11.15 -18.61
CA THR A 147 3.63 -11.70 -17.26
C THR A 147 3.26 -10.62 -16.24
N ALA A 148 2.67 -11.02 -15.12
CA ALA A 148 2.22 -10.13 -14.06
C ALA A 148 2.56 -10.73 -12.68
N ALA A 149 2.38 -9.93 -11.63
CA ALA A 149 2.56 -10.36 -10.24
C ALA A 149 1.34 -9.94 -9.42
N GLU A 150 0.94 -10.79 -8.48
CA GLU A 150 -0.14 -10.51 -7.54
C GLU A 150 0.14 -11.18 -6.19
N LEU A 151 -0.16 -10.44 -5.13
CA LEU A 151 -0.09 -10.87 -3.75
C LEU A 151 -1.46 -10.61 -3.14
N GLN A 152 -2.07 -11.64 -2.54
CA GLN A 152 -3.44 -11.57 -2.01
C GLN A 152 -3.48 -12.03 -0.56
N SER A 153 -4.34 -11.47 0.27
CA SER A 153 -4.59 -12.04 1.60
C SER A 153 -5.17 -13.46 1.50
N VAL A 154 -4.75 -14.37 2.38
CA VAL A 154 -5.23 -15.77 2.42
C VAL A 154 -6.71 -15.82 2.79
N ARG A 155 -7.15 -14.87 3.64
CA ARG A 155 -8.53 -14.74 4.09
C ARG A 155 -9.06 -13.35 3.77
N LYS A 156 -10.37 -13.28 3.61
CA LYS A 156 -11.10 -12.01 3.57
C LYS A 156 -11.03 -11.35 4.94
N VAL A 157 -10.95 -10.03 4.95
CA VAL A 157 -10.99 -9.21 6.16
C VAL A 157 -12.27 -8.38 6.18
N ASP A 158 -12.85 -8.20 7.36
CA ASP A 158 -14.00 -7.33 7.57
C ASP A 158 -13.52 -5.89 7.74
N HIS A 159 -13.39 -5.18 6.63
CA HIS A 159 -12.81 -3.83 6.55
C HIS A 159 -11.32 -3.78 6.93
N ALA A 160 -10.64 -2.73 6.44
CA ALA A 160 -9.21 -2.57 6.65
C ALA A 160 -8.74 -1.12 6.48
N SER A 161 -7.69 -0.79 7.21
CA SER A 161 -6.87 0.40 7.02
C SER A 161 -5.49 -0.08 6.55
N VAL A 162 -5.21 0.02 5.26
CA VAL A 162 -4.01 -0.50 4.60
C VAL A 162 -3.06 0.65 4.30
N ARG A 163 -1.80 0.55 4.77
CA ARG A 163 -0.71 1.47 4.44
C ARG A 163 0.37 0.71 3.68
N MET A 164 0.92 1.33 2.65
CA MET A 164 2.01 0.76 1.86
C MET A 164 2.99 1.85 1.47
N LEU A 165 4.26 1.70 1.83
CA LEU A 165 5.34 2.51 1.28
C LEU A 165 5.83 1.88 -0.01
N ALA A 166 5.43 2.46 -1.14
CA ALA A 166 5.73 1.93 -2.46
C ALA A 166 6.20 3.01 -3.43
N ARG A 167 6.67 2.53 -4.57
CA ARG A 167 6.89 3.32 -5.78
C ARG A 167 6.57 2.45 -6.98
N THR A 168 6.21 3.09 -8.07
CA THR A 168 5.99 2.47 -9.37
C THR A 168 7.02 3.05 -10.34
N HIS A 169 7.54 2.26 -11.29
CA HIS A 169 8.39 2.78 -12.38
C HIS A 169 8.40 1.82 -13.57
N GLY A 170 8.96 2.25 -14.69
CA GLY A 170 9.24 1.41 -15.86
C GLY A 170 8.50 1.86 -17.12
N SER A 171 8.30 0.91 -18.03
CA SER A 171 7.75 1.14 -19.36
C SER A 171 6.28 1.54 -19.29
N PRO A 172 5.81 2.41 -20.21
CA PRO A 172 4.38 2.71 -20.31
C PRO A 172 3.60 1.45 -20.68
N GLY A 173 2.36 1.34 -20.19
CA GLY A 173 1.48 0.23 -20.51
C GLY A 173 1.15 -0.72 -19.35
N ALA A 174 1.36 -0.32 -18.09
CA ALA A 174 1.07 -1.13 -16.91
C ALA A 174 0.24 -0.39 -15.86
N CYS A 175 -0.39 -1.16 -14.98
CA CYS A 175 -1.00 -0.71 -13.72
C CYS A 175 -0.29 -1.39 -12.55
N THR A 176 -0.11 -0.64 -11.48
CA THR A 176 0.30 -1.14 -10.16
C THR A 176 -0.72 -0.70 -9.13
N SER A 177 -1.04 -1.56 -8.17
CA SER A 177 -2.15 -1.28 -7.27
C SER A 177 -1.97 -1.80 -5.84
N VAL A 178 -2.79 -1.24 -4.95
CA VAL A 178 -3.25 -1.87 -3.73
C VAL A 178 -4.76 -1.72 -3.67
N PHE A 179 -5.47 -2.81 -3.38
CA PHE A 179 -6.92 -2.83 -3.48
C PHE A 179 -7.58 -3.85 -2.57
N THR A 180 -8.90 -3.74 -2.45
CA THR A 180 -9.75 -4.75 -1.81
C THR A 180 -10.63 -5.41 -2.87
N TYR A 181 -10.91 -6.70 -2.76
CA TYR A 181 -11.70 -7.40 -3.78
C TYR A 181 -12.63 -8.48 -3.22
N LEU A 182 -13.87 -8.44 -3.67
CA LEU A 182 -14.86 -9.50 -3.54
C LEU A 182 -15.55 -9.72 -4.89
N GLY A 183 -15.12 -10.78 -5.57
CA GLY A 183 -15.72 -11.22 -6.82
C GLY A 183 -17.16 -11.73 -6.65
N ALA A 184 -17.95 -11.60 -7.71
CA ALA A 184 -19.33 -12.04 -7.77
C ALA A 184 -19.70 -12.54 -9.18
N LYS A 185 -20.86 -13.19 -9.30
CA LYS A 185 -21.33 -13.74 -10.59
C LYS A 185 -21.76 -12.67 -11.60
N ARG A 186 -22.21 -11.51 -11.12
CA ARG A 186 -22.66 -10.37 -11.94
C ARG A 186 -21.78 -9.18 -11.60
N LEU A 187 -21.43 -8.37 -12.60
CA LEU A 187 -20.55 -7.22 -12.41
C LEU A 187 -21.08 -6.26 -11.32
N ARG A 188 -22.39 -6.03 -11.31
CA ARG A 188 -23.04 -5.15 -10.32
C ARG A 188 -22.91 -5.58 -8.85
N ASP A 189 -22.58 -6.85 -8.61
CA ASP A 189 -22.43 -7.40 -7.26
C ASP A 189 -20.95 -7.49 -6.82
N VAL A 190 -20.01 -7.19 -7.73
CA VAL A 190 -18.59 -7.06 -7.38
C VAL A 190 -18.42 -5.91 -6.40
N GLN A 191 -17.54 -6.08 -5.43
CA GLN A 191 -17.16 -5.03 -4.50
C GLN A 191 -15.65 -4.95 -4.46
N GLU A 192 -15.12 -3.77 -4.75
CA GLU A 192 -13.69 -3.53 -4.79
C GLU A 192 -13.40 -2.05 -4.60
N SER A 193 -12.23 -1.76 -4.05
CA SER A 193 -11.77 -0.40 -3.80
C SER A 193 -10.27 -0.30 -4.07
N ASP A 194 -9.92 0.61 -4.96
CA ASP A 194 -8.66 0.61 -5.69
C ASP A 194 -7.82 1.85 -5.40
N VAL A 195 -6.50 1.66 -5.31
CA VAL A 195 -5.49 2.69 -5.49
C VAL A 195 -4.60 2.25 -6.64
N GLU A 196 -4.66 2.95 -7.77
CA GLU A 196 -3.98 2.56 -9.01
C GLU A 196 -3.10 3.66 -9.58
N MET A 197 -1.91 3.26 -10.02
CA MET A 197 -0.97 4.10 -10.76
C MET A 197 -0.72 3.51 -12.14
N LEU A 198 -0.86 4.35 -13.19
CA LEU A 198 -0.78 3.92 -14.58
C LEU A 198 0.52 4.40 -15.22
N THR A 199 1.40 3.47 -15.62
CA THR A 199 2.71 3.84 -16.16
C THR A 199 2.64 4.50 -17.54
N ARG A 200 1.48 4.42 -18.21
CA ARG A 200 1.22 5.13 -19.47
C ARG A 200 1.04 6.65 -19.29
N GLU A 201 0.84 7.14 -18.07
CA GLU A 201 0.54 8.54 -17.81
C GLU A 201 1.82 9.38 -17.73
N PRO A 202 2.05 10.31 -18.69
CA PRO A 202 3.35 10.92 -18.91
C PRO A 202 3.78 11.90 -17.82
N ALA A 203 2.83 12.53 -17.12
CA ALA A 203 3.14 13.45 -16.02
C ALA A 203 3.67 12.73 -14.78
N ALA A 204 3.41 11.44 -14.68
CA ALA A 204 3.76 10.60 -13.57
C ALA A 204 3.30 11.06 -12.18
N THR A 205 2.22 11.84 -12.11
CA THR A 205 1.67 12.40 -10.87
C THR A 205 0.22 11.99 -10.61
N ALA A 206 -0.44 11.33 -11.56
CA ALA A 206 -1.83 10.92 -11.39
C ALA A 206 -1.93 9.62 -10.58
N ILE A 207 -2.96 9.56 -9.73
CA ILE A 207 -3.35 8.39 -8.95
C ILE A 207 -4.87 8.22 -9.08
N HIS A 208 -5.31 7.00 -9.30
CA HIS A 208 -6.72 6.69 -9.56
C HIS A 208 -7.30 5.95 -8.37
N TYR A 209 -8.40 6.48 -7.84
CA TYR A 209 -9.17 5.85 -6.77
C TYR A 209 -10.52 5.42 -7.31
N THR A 210 -10.86 4.15 -7.16
CA THR A 210 -12.12 3.61 -7.66
C THR A 210 -12.80 2.77 -6.60
N ASN A 211 -14.13 2.87 -6.53
CA ASN A 211 -14.96 1.84 -5.90
C ASN A 211 -15.77 1.14 -6.99
N GLN A 212 -15.42 -0.11 -7.28
CA GLN A 212 -15.99 -0.89 -8.37
C GLN A 212 -17.41 -1.38 -8.03
N PRO A 213 -18.25 -1.63 -9.07
CA PRO A 213 -17.95 -1.52 -10.49
C PRO A 213 -18.00 -0.08 -11.03
N SER A 214 -17.01 0.32 -11.82
CA SER A 214 -16.95 1.63 -12.47
C SER A 214 -17.60 1.67 -13.85
N TYR A 215 -18.14 0.53 -14.31
CA TYR A 215 -18.80 0.38 -15.60
C TYR A 215 -19.94 -0.65 -15.52
N LEU A 216 -20.87 -0.58 -16.47
CA LEU A 216 -21.93 -1.57 -16.70
C LEU A 216 -21.45 -2.69 -17.64
N GLU A 217 -22.22 -3.77 -17.74
CA GLU A 217 -21.89 -4.93 -18.60
C GLU A 217 -21.72 -4.56 -20.09
N ASP A 218 -22.31 -3.45 -20.54
CA ASP A 218 -22.17 -2.93 -21.90
C ASP A 218 -20.97 -1.97 -22.08
N GLY A 219 -20.17 -1.77 -21.04
CA GLY A 219 -19.01 -0.87 -21.02
C GLY A 219 -19.35 0.58 -20.68
N THR A 220 -20.61 0.92 -20.43
CA THR A 220 -21.00 2.29 -20.04
C THR A 220 -20.38 2.64 -18.68
N LEU A 221 -19.65 3.75 -18.61
CA LEU A 221 -19.02 4.22 -17.37
C LEU A 221 -20.06 4.71 -16.37
N ILE A 222 -19.85 4.38 -15.09
CA ILE A 222 -20.67 4.82 -13.96
C ILE A 222 -20.04 6.08 -13.36
N ALA A 223 -20.72 7.20 -13.54
CA ALA A 223 -20.28 8.48 -13.01
C ALA A 223 -20.13 8.43 -11.47
N GLY A 224 -19.01 8.92 -10.96
CA GLY A 224 -18.73 9.00 -9.53
C GLY A 224 -18.10 7.75 -8.91
N ALA A 225 -17.99 6.63 -9.64
CA ALA A 225 -17.31 5.43 -9.14
C ALA A 225 -15.78 5.60 -9.06
N SER A 226 -15.20 6.37 -9.98
CA SER A 226 -13.76 6.63 -10.07
C SER A 226 -13.44 8.11 -9.87
N HIS A 227 -12.27 8.38 -9.29
CA HIS A 227 -11.72 9.71 -9.07
C HIS A 227 -10.22 9.71 -9.37
N ALA A 228 -9.78 10.56 -10.30
CA ALA A 228 -8.37 10.80 -10.54
C ALA A 228 -7.90 11.97 -9.67
N ALA A 229 -6.87 11.74 -8.86
CA ALA A 229 -6.21 12.76 -8.07
C ALA A 229 -4.77 12.97 -8.55
N THR A 230 -4.18 14.09 -8.13
CA THR A 230 -2.77 14.40 -8.37
C THR A 230 -2.00 14.22 -7.07
N LEU A 231 -0.86 13.54 -7.12
CA LEU A 231 0.06 13.42 -5.99
C LEU A 231 0.47 14.80 -5.47
N PRO A 232 0.53 15.00 -4.14
CA PRO A 232 0.84 16.29 -3.53
C PRO A 232 2.31 16.67 -3.72
N ASP A 233 2.65 17.93 -3.45
CA ASP A 233 4.02 18.44 -3.28
C ASP A 233 4.99 18.11 -4.44
N GLY A 234 4.48 17.96 -5.66
CA GLY A 234 5.29 17.65 -6.85
C GLY A 234 5.85 16.23 -6.88
N ARG A 235 5.32 15.32 -6.04
CA ARG A 235 5.69 13.91 -5.94
C ARG A 235 5.31 13.16 -7.22
N TRP A 236 6.14 12.20 -7.62
CA TRP A 236 5.89 11.32 -8.77
C TRP A 236 5.66 9.89 -8.30
N TRP A 237 4.95 9.05 -9.05
CA TRP A 237 4.76 7.64 -8.66
C TRP A 237 6.09 6.86 -8.52
N SER A 238 7.19 7.35 -9.10
CA SER A 238 8.54 6.81 -8.90
C SER A 238 9.21 7.16 -7.57
N ASP A 239 8.65 8.12 -6.83
CA ASP A 239 9.08 8.42 -5.46
C ASP A 239 8.56 7.37 -4.49
N TRP A 240 9.28 7.18 -3.38
CA TRP A 240 8.77 6.38 -2.27
C TRP A 240 7.66 7.14 -1.54
N ILE A 241 6.43 6.67 -1.72
CA ILE A 241 5.20 7.30 -1.23
C ILE A 241 4.46 6.34 -0.31
N THR A 242 3.96 6.88 0.81
CA THR A 242 3.05 6.13 1.67
C THR A 242 1.63 6.30 1.16
N HIS A 243 1.09 5.25 0.54
CA HIS A 243 -0.32 5.17 0.19
C HIS A 243 -1.11 4.62 1.39
N ARG A 244 -2.28 5.19 1.68
CA ARG A 244 -3.20 4.66 2.69
C ARG A 244 -4.62 4.59 2.15
N LEU A 245 -5.25 3.43 2.36
CA LEU A 245 -6.64 3.12 2.03
C LEU A 245 -7.34 2.72 3.33
N ASP A 246 -8.26 3.57 3.81
CA ASP A 246 -9.14 3.30 4.95
C ASP A 246 -10.51 2.90 4.44
N TRP A 247 -10.72 1.59 4.31
CA TRP A 247 -12.01 1.01 4.00
C TRP A 247 -12.78 0.80 5.31
N THR A 248 -13.89 1.51 5.44
CA THR A 248 -14.76 1.52 6.64
C THR A 248 -16.23 1.45 6.20
N PRO A 249 -17.18 1.16 7.10
CA PRO A 249 -18.58 1.04 6.69
C PRO A 249 -19.09 2.28 5.95
N GLY A 250 -19.48 2.08 4.70
CA GLY A 250 -20.05 3.11 3.83
C GLY A 250 -19.05 4.09 3.19
N ARG A 251 -17.74 3.89 3.32
CA ARG A 251 -16.74 4.71 2.63
C ARG A 251 -15.37 4.05 2.48
N THR A 252 -14.62 4.51 1.48
CA THR A 252 -13.17 4.39 1.45
C THR A 252 -12.54 5.79 1.50
N THR A 253 -11.57 5.99 2.38
CA THR A 253 -10.77 7.22 2.43
C THR A 253 -9.35 6.94 2.00
N PHE A 254 -8.84 7.75 1.08
CA PHE A 254 -7.53 7.61 0.48
C PHE A 254 -6.63 8.75 0.93
N SER A 255 -5.41 8.41 1.33
CA SER A 255 -4.41 9.38 1.79
C SER A 255 -3.05 9.10 1.16
N VAL A 256 -2.28 10.16 0.96
CA VAL A 256 -0.91 10.11 0.45
C VAL A 256 -0.02 10.84 1.45
N ASP A 257 1.03 10.16 1.94
CA ASP A 257 1.99 10.70 2.91
C ASP A 257 1.32 11.32 4.15
N GLY A 258 0.25 10.67 4.64
CA GLY A 258 -0.52 11.11 5.81
C GLY A 258 -1.55 12.22 5.54
N VAL A 259 -1.62 12.75 4.32
CA VAL A 259 -2.60 13.77 3.93
C VAL A 259 -3.76 13.13 3.19
N GLN A 260 -4.99 13.37 3.66
CA GLN A 260 -6.19 12.89 2.99
C GLN A 260 -6.30 13.49 1.58
N SER A 261 -6.42 12.61 0.58
CA SER A 261 -6.55 12.95 -0.83
C SER A 261 -8.01 12.94 -1.27
N HIS A 262 -8.75 11.86 -0.99
CA HIS A 262 -10.15 11.70 -1.40
C HIS A 262 -10.94 10.83 -0.43
N THR A 263 -12.26 11.03 -0.37
CA THR A 263 -13.19 10.10 0.29
C THR A 263 -14.26 9.69 -0.70
N GLN A 264 -14.36 8.39 -0.97
CA GLN A 264 -15.35 7.79 -1.85
C GLN A 264 -16.43 7.09 -1.01
N THR A 265 -17.69 7.51 -1.15
CA THR A 265 -18.85 6.87 -0.51
C THR A 265 -19.71 6.11 -1.50
N PHE A 266 -19.65 6.48 -2.79
CA PHE A 266 -20.38 5.78 -3.82
C PHE A 266 -19.78 4.38 -4.00
N GLN A 267 -20.64 3.35 -3.94
CA GLN A 267 -20.28 1.94 -4.04
C GLN A 267 -19.17 1.47 -3.09
N ALA A 268 -19.02 2.10 -1.93
CA ALA A 268 -18.11 1.60 -0.91
C ALA A 268 -18.33 0.09 -0.65
N PRO A 269 -17.26 -0.73 -0.67
CA PRO A 269 -17.38 -2.14 -0.31
C PRO A 269 -17.97 -2.29 1.09
N ARG A 270 -18.76 -3.34 1.28
CA ARG A 270 -19.55 -3.61 2.48
C ARG A 270 -19.21 -4.94 3.11
N ASP A 271 -18.96 -5.94 2.27
CA ASP A 271 -18.76 -7.31 2.70
C ASP A 271 -17.26 -7.64 2.84
N PRO A 272 -16.89 -8.60 3.71
CA PRO A 272 -15.51 -9.03 3.86
C PRO A 272 -14.86 -9.36 2.52
N SER A 273 -13.71 -8.75 2.27
CA SER A 273 -13.02 -8.76 0.98
C SER A 273 -11.56 -9.14 1.16
N PHE A 274 -10.94 -9.69 0.13
CA PHE A 274 -9.50 -9.90 0.12
C PHE A 274 -8.78 -8.55 0.03
N VAL A 275 -7.55 -8.46 0.51
CA VAL A 275 -6.65 -7.33 0.26
C VAL A 275 -5.57 -7.80 -0.71
N LEU A 276 -5.27 -7.00 -1.73
CA LEU A 276 -4.39 -7.37 -2.83
C LEU A 276 -3.43 -6.26 -3.19
N LEU A 277 -2.28 -6.66 -3.71
CA LEU A 277 -1.36 -5.82 -4.46
C LEU A 277 -1.09 -6.53 -5.79
N ASN A 278 -0.94 -5.78 -6.88
CA ASN A 278 -0.52 -6.37 -8.15
C ASN A 278 0.25 -5.40 -9.04
N ALA A 279 1.02 -5.96 -9.97
CA ALA A 279 1.60 -5.25 -11.09
C ALA A 279 1.24 -6.01 -12.37
N TRP A 280 0.50 -5.37 -13.28
CA TRP A 280 -0.13 -6.06 -14.40
C TRP A 280 -0.29 -5.17 -15.64
N SER A 281 -0.58 -5.82 -16.76
CA SER A 281 -0.94 -5.19 -18.04
C SER A 281 -1.75 -6.20 -18.84
N ASP A 282 -2.90 -5.81 -19.35
CA ASP A 282 -3.75 -6.67 -20.18
C ASP A 282 -3.91 -6.14 -21.61
N GLY A 283 -3.20 -5.06 -21.95
CA GLY A 283 -3.32 -4.39 -23.25
C GLY A 283 -4.65 -3.66 -23.45
N GLY A 284 -5.49 -3.61 -22.42
CA GLY A 284 -6.76 -2.94 -22.43
C GLY A 284 -6.62 -1.42 -22.38
N VAL A 285 -7.77 -0.74 -22.46
CA VAL A 285 -7.84 0.73 -22.44
C VAL A 285 -7.27 1.31 -21.14
N TRP A 286 -7.42 0.58 -20.02
CA TRP A 286 -6.97 1.04 -18.71
C TRP A 286 -5.45 1.12 -18.61
N THR A 287 -4.74 0.01 -18.84
CA THR A 287 -3.27 -0.02 -18.75
C THR A 287 -2.60 0.56 -19.99
N GLY A 288 -3.28 0.51 -21.13
CA GLY A 288 -2.65 0.62 -22.44
C GLY A 288 -1.84 -0.62 -22.79
N GLN A 289 -1.24 -0.62 -23.97
CA GLN A 289 -0.41 -1.73 -24.44
C GLN A 289 1.07 -1.45 -24.20
N MET A 290 1.70 -2.27 -23.36
CA MET A 290 3.14 -2.22 -23.12
C MET A 290 3.92 -2.63 -24.39
N PRO A 291 4.97 -1.89 -24.78
CA PRO A 291 5.86 -2.29 -25.88
C PRO A 291 6.53 -3.65 -25.60
N GLN A 292 6.76 -4.44 -26.65
CA GLN A 292 7.48 -5.71 -26.51
C GLN A 292 8.89 -5.49 -25.93
N GLY A 293 9.24 -6.31 -24.93
CA GLY A 293 10.48 -6.15 -24.16
C GLY A 293 10.38 -5.11 -23.04
N GLY A 294 9.24 -4.43 -22.91
CA GLY A 294 8.98 -3.52 -21.81
C GLY A 294 8.78 -4.24 -20.49
N GLU A 295 9.13 -3.56 -19.41
CA GLU A 295 8.94 -4.00 -18.03
C GLU A 295 8.50 -2.82 -17.17
N ALA A 296 7.60 -3.07 -16.23
CA ALA A 296 7.18 -2.12 -15.21
C ALA A 296 7.11 -2.80 -13.85
N PHE A 297 7.22 -2.00 -12.79
CA PHE A 297 7.48 -2.49 -11.45
C PHE A 297 6.65 -1.72 -10.42
N GLN A 298 6.13 -2.44 -9.43
CA GLN A 298 5.79 -1.90 -8.11
C GLN A 298 6.87 -2.37 -7.14
N ASN A 299 7.58 -1.44 -6.52
CA ASN A 299 8.46 -1.76 -5.41
C ASN A 299 7.77 -1.38 -4.09
N VAL A 300 7.90 -2.23 -3.07
CA VAL A 300 7.26 -2.07 -1.76
C VAL A 300 8.29 -2.26 -0.66
N GLN A 301 8.46 -1.27 0.20
CA GLN A 301 9.35 -1.38 1.35
C GLN A 301 8.67 -2.03 2.55
N TRP A 302 7.42 -1.67 2.80
CA TRP A 302 6.63 -2.28 3.87
C TRP A 302 5.14 -2.14 3.60
N ILE A 303 4.37 -3.01 4.23
CA ILE A 303 2.91 -2.97 4.31
C ILE A 303 2.53 -2.99 5.79
N GLU A 304 1.64 -2.09 6.21
CA GLU A 304 1.13 -2.01 7.58
C GLU A 304 -0.39 -1.93 7.53
N MET A 305 -1.07 -2.81 8.27
CA MET A 305 -2.52 -2.95 8.21
C MET A 305 -3.13 -2.98 9.60
N LEU A 306 -4.25 -2.27 9.75
CA LEU A 306 -5.26 -2.57 10.76
C LEU A 306 -6.44 -3.23 10.06
N TYR A 307 -6.94 -4.35 10.58
CA TYR A 307 -7.97 -5.12 9.86
C TYR A 307 -8.90 -5.89 10.79
N ASN A 308 -10.10 -6.18 10.27
CA ASN A 308 -11.28 -6.64 11.00
C ASN A 308 -11.77 -5.61 12.01
N LEU A 309 -12.95 -5.04 11.77
CA LEU A 309 -13.56 -4.09 12.71
C LEU A 309 -13.70 -4.70 14.09
N LEU A 310 -13.47 -3.88 15.11
CA LEU A 310 -13.83 -4.22 16.47
C LEU A 310 -15.37 -4.31 16.57
N PRO A 311 -15.95 -5.46 16.94
CA PRO A 311 -17.39 -5.61 17.02
C PRO A 311 -18.02 -4.62 18.01
N ALA A 312 -19.24 -4.17 17.72
CA ALA A 312 -19.98 -3.31 18.63
C ALA A 312 -20.12 -3.96 20.02
N GLY A 313 -19.74 -3.24 21.07
CA GLY A 313 -19.79 -3.73 22.46
C GLY A 313 -18.60 -4.59 22.89
N ALA A 314 -17.63 -4.88 22.01
CA ALA A 314 -16.40 -5.53 22.41
C ALA A 314 -15.57 -4.60 23.32
N GLN A 315 -14.92 -5.19 24.33
CA GLN A 315 -14.03 -4.44 25.21
C GLN A 315 -12.71 -4.15 24.51
N CYS A 316 -12.20 -2.93 24.67
CA CYS A 316 -10.84 -2.57 24.33
C CYS A 316 -10.25 -1.70 25.44
N ASN A 317 -9.64 -2.36 26.43
CA ASN A 317 -9.12 -1.67 27.62
C ASN A 317 -7.75 -1.03 27.33
N ARG A 318 -6.94 -1.71 26.51
CA ARG A 318 -5.64 -1.22 26.03
C ARG A 318 -5.76 -0.84 24.56
N THR A 319 -6.21 0.39 24.30
CA THR A 319 -6.30 0.93 22.94
C THR A 319 -4.90 1.33 22.46
N CYS A 320 -4.56 0.89 21.25
CA CYS A 320 -3.32 1.25 20.59
C CYS A 320 -3.56 2.04 19.30
N SER A 321 -2.57 2.80 18.87
CA SER A 321 -2.55 3.43 17.54
C SER A 321 -1.19 3.22 16.88
N ILE A 322 -1.20 2.92 15.58
CA ILE A 322 0.00 2.91 14.75
C ILE A 322 0.25 4.29 14.13
N ASP A 323 -0.79 5.09 13.92
CA ASP A 323 -0.68 6.41 13.27
C ASP A 323 0.00 7.46 14.17
N LYS A 324 -0.07 7.28 15.50
CA LYS A 324 0.63 8.13 16.47
C LYS A 324 2.04 7.64 16.81
N SER A 325 2.46 6.51 16.23
CA SER A 325 3.75 5.92 16.55
C SER A 325 4.89 6.65 15.84
N PRO A 326 5.99 6.96 16.53
CA PRO A 326 7.20 7.46 15.87
C PRO A 326 7.96 6.35 15.13
N GLN A 327 7.55 5.09 15.30
CA GLN A 327 8.20 3.92 14.72
C GLN A 327 7.19 3.11 13.88
N VAL A 328 7.39 3.12 12.56
CA VAL A 328 6.60 2.33 11.60
C VAL A 328 6.59 0.85 12.01
N GLY A 329 5.42 0.22 11.98
CA GLY A 329 5.24 -1.18 12.33
C GLY A 329 5.15 -1.45 13.83
N LYS A 330 5.10 -0.42 14.67
CA LYS A 330 4.97 -0.57 16.12
C LYS A 330 3.83 0.31 16.67
N PRO A 331 2.91 -0.25 17.45
CA PRO A 331 1.86 0.54 18.08
C PRO A 331 2.35 1.35 19.29
N VAL A 332 1.53 2.31 19.70
CA VAL A 332 1.66 3.07 20.96
C VAL A 332 0.31 3.09 21.69
N HIS A 333 0.30 3.17 23.02
CA HIS A 333 -0.95 3.35 23.78
C HIS A 333 -1.54 4.76 23.55
N VAL A 334 -2.87 4.86 23.48
CA VAL A 334 -3.59 6.11 23.21
C VAL A 334 -4.82 6.35 24.07
#